data_AF-A0A933GSK5-F1
#
_entry.id   AF-A0A933GSK5-F1
#
_cell.length_a   1.000
_cell.length_b   1.000
_cell.length_c   1.000
_cell.angle_alpha   90.00
_cell.angle_beta   90.00
_cell.angle_gamma   90.00
#
_symmetry.space_group_name_H-M   'P 1'
#
loop_
_entity.id
_entity.type
_entity.pdbx_description
1 polymer ?
#
loop_
_entity_poly.entity_id
_entity_poly.type
_entity_poly.pdbx_seq_one_letter_code
_entity_poly.pdbx_strand_id
1 'polypeptide(L)'
;MRRALLLPLVLALSLGGAFAQTFTSQTHEPRVEMAWNRYRSYEDLSAALRRLVEAYPRFVALSSIGKSSQGRDLWLVTVTNPDTGADTAKAAIWIDGNIHGNEVQGGDACLYTIWYLMEYYGRIESVTRLVDQRTFYILPVVNPDGRAAWFGSPNNAHSARSGQKPTDEDRDGAFDEDGYDDLDGDGEITEMRKLSPEGDMIEHPDDPRVLVRAPRGKPGKYLLLGSEGVDNDGDGKVNEDPPGGYDLNRNWPGDWQPEYAQYGAGDYPLSHPESRAIAEFLIGHANVAGFQSYHNAGGMILRGPGAKEREEAYPAADIAVYDAIGKSGEEMLPFYRYMVIWKDLYSVHGGEVTWAYEDLGILAMTNELWSSSQIANRAGEDEAPRADGVDPRYQWMARERAEREEVDRLLLGEPYAPWKEVDHPTYGKIEVGGFRRMYGRVAPAWMIEEMLHRNAAFTLFHASEMPRPEIESVETLSLGGGLFRVDLAVANPHLIPTITARAAQKKIGRRDLAEFLGDGIEVVAGGTIEGRLHERFVPVEKVPSRLWFPNGLGSHARLRVRWIVSGTGTVRVAYDAERGGRVEREVRLGE
;
A
#
# COMPACT_ATOMS: atom_id res chain seq x y z
N MET A 1 -30.88 79.37 21.37
CA MET A 1 -30.46 80.06 20.12
C MET A 1 -28.94 80.06 20.03
N ARG A 2 -28.34 79.28 19.11
CA ARG A 2 -27.03 79.54 18.46
C ARG A 2 -26.58 78.35 17.62
N ARG A 3 -25.83 78.69 16.56
CA ARG A 3 -25.02 77.87 15.60
C ARG A 3 -25.81 77.42 14.36
N ALA A 4 -25.69 78.00 13.17
CA ALA A 4 -24.62 78.60 12.35
C ALA A 4 -23.75 77.59 11.55
N LEU A 5 -24.01 77.58 10.22
CA LEU A 5 -23.17 77.39 9.02
C LEU A 5 -22.32 76.12 8.76
N LEU A 6 -22.73 75.39 7.69
CA LEU A 6 -22.05 75.09 6.39
C LEU A 6 -20.54 74.72 6.35
N LEU A 7 -20.21 73.50 5.88
CA LEU A 7 -19.62 73.13 4.56
C LEU A 7 -19.34 71.59 4.51
N PRO A 8 -19.27 70.94 3.32
CA PRO A 8 -19.17 69.48 3.16
C PRO A 8 -17.73 68.97 3.04
N LEU A 9 -17.47 67.73 3.46
CA LEU A 9 -16.23 67.03 3.14
C LEU A 9 -16.53 65.60 2.65
N VAL A 10 -15.95 65.31 1.49
CA VAL A 10 -15.93 64.09 0.70
C VAL A 10 -15.50 62.87 1.52
N LEU A 11 -16.20 61.73 1.37
CA LEU A 11 -15.65 60.42 1.71
C LEU A 11 -15.76 59.48 0.49
N ALA A 12 -14.62 58.87 0.17
CA ALA A 12 -14.36 58.04 -1.01
C ALA A 12 -15.17 56.74 -1.02
N LEU A 13 -15.70 56.38 -2.21
CA LEU A 13 -16.13 55.02 -2.51
C LEU A 13 -14.89 54.15 -2.74
N SER A 14 -14.62 53.20 -1.85
CA SER A 14 -13.86 51.99 -2.17
C SER A 14 -14.83 50.89 -2.58
N LEU A 15 -14.78 50.50 -3.84
CA LEU A 15 -15.41 49.29 -4.37
C LEU A 15 -14.66 48.07 -3.81
N GLY A 16 -15.07 47.61 -2.62
CA GLY A 16 -14.72 46.29 -2.13
C GLY A 16 -15.55 45.24 -2.87
N GLY A 17 -14.94 44.62 -3.89
CA GLY A 17 -15.49 43.39 -4.47
C GLY A 17 -15.50 42.31 -3.40
N ALA A 18 -16.66 42.05 -2.80
CA ALA A 18 -16.87 40.92 -1.93
C ALA A 18 -16.79 39.65 -2.78
N PHE A 19 -15.66 38.94 -2.70
CA PHE A 19 -15.63 37.53 -3.04
C PHE A 19 -16.54 36.81 -2.03
N ALA A 20 -17.79 36.57 -2.44
CA ALA A 20 -18.61 35.59 -1.76
C ALA A 20 -17.94 34.23 -1.97
N GLN A 21 -17.17 33.77 -0.97
CA GLN A 21 -16.88 32.35 -0.84
C GLN A 21 -18.23 31.66 -0.67
N THR A 22 -18.73 31.07 -1.74
CA THR A 22 -19.83 30.12 -1.65
C THR A 22 -19.36 28.98 -0.77
N PHE A 23 -19.87 28.92 0.46
CA PHE A 23 -19.83 27.70 1.25
C PHE A 23 -20.55 26.62 0.43
N THR A 24 -19.77 25.79 -0.25
CA THR A 24 -20.27 24.54 -0.83
C THR A 24 -20.81 23.70 0.33
N SER A 25 -22.07 23.28 0.22
CA SER A 25 -22.66 22.33 1.17
C SER A 25 -21.71 21.14 1.40
N GLN A 26 -21.52 20.71 2.65
CA GLN A 26 -20.83 19.45 2.98
C GLN A 26 -21.57 18.20 2.45
N THR A 27 -22.77 18.36 1.89
CA THR A 27 -23.55 17.26 1.31
C THR A 27 -23.28 17.16 -0.19
N HIS A 28 -22.23 16.43 -0.55
CA HIS A 28 -21.98 16.01 -1.92
C HIS A 28 -22.62 14.63 -2.14
N GLU A 29 -23.52 14.51 -3.12
CA GLU A 29 -24.04 13.21 -3.53
C GLU A 29 -23.01 12.54 -4.46
N PRO A 30 -22.38 11.43 -4.03
CA PRO A 30 -21.37 10.77 -4.83
C PRO A 30 -21.99 10.18 -6.10
N ARG A 31 -21.24 10.22 -7.20
CA ARG A 31 -21.70 9.66 -8.48
C ARG A 31 -21.85 8.15 -8.40
N VAL A 32 -20.97 7.49 -7.63
CA VAL A 32 -21.09 6.08 -7.27
C VAL A 32 -21.23 6.01 -5.76
N GLU A 33 -22.45 5.74 -5.29
CA GLU A 33 -22.72 5.61 -3.87
C GLU A 33 -22.06 4.36 -3.29
N MET A 34 -21.33 4.55 -2.19
CA MET A 34 -20.64 3.49 -1.46
C MET A 34 -20.78 3.72 0.04
N ALA A 35 -21.19 2.69 0.77
CA ALA A 35 -21.14 2.70 2.23
C ALA A 35 -19.73 2.27 2.69
N TRP A 36 -19.06 3.12 3.45
CA TRP A 36 -17.70 2.89 3.96
C TRP A 36 -17.67 2.40 5.41
N ASN A 37 -18.76 1.79 5.86
CA ASN A 37 -18.94 1.24 7.21
C ASN A 37 -19.04 -0.29 7.23
N ARG A 38 -18.59 -0.96 6.17
CA ARG A 38 -18.56 -2.41 6.04
C ARG A 38 -17.49 -2.86 5.04
N TYR A 39 -17.02 -4.09 5.21
CA TYR A 39 -16.19 -4.78 4.21
C TYR A 39 -17.06 -5.53 3.22
N ARG A 40 -16.51 -5.78 2.02
CA ARG A 40 -17.25 -6.39 0.90
C ARG A 40 -16.77 -7.82 0.62
N SER A 41 -17.65 -8.75 0.28
CA SER A 41 -17.18 -10.02 -0.30
C SER A 41 -16.40 -9.79 -1.61
N TYR A 42 -15.76 -10.84 -2.14
CA TYR A 42 -15.13 -10.77 -3.46
C TYR A 42 -16.14 -10.37 -4.54
N GLU A 43 -17.35 -10.91 -4.49
CA GLU A 43 -18.44 -10.64 -5.42
C GLU A 43 -18.93 -9.20 -5.32
N ASP A 44 -19.15 -8.70 -4.10
CA ASP A 44 -19.60 -7.33 -3.85
C ASP A 44 -18.55 -6.29 -4.24
N LEU A 45 -17.28 -6.58 -3.97
CA LEU A 45 -16.15 -5.74 -4.39
C LEU A 45 -16.06 -5.74 -5.92
N SER A 46 -16.13 -6.90 -6.57
CA SER A 46 -16.13 -7.01 -8.04
C SER A 46 -17.30 -6.26 -8.67
N ALA A 47 -18.49 -6.31 -8.07
CA ALA A 47 -19.65 -5.53 -8.51
C ALA A 47 -19.41 -4.02 -8.34
N ALA A 48 -18.80 -3.58 -7.23
CA ALA A 48 -18.45 -2.18 -7.02
C ALA A 48 -17.43 -1.66 -8.05
N LEU A 49 -16.43 -2.47 -8.42
CA LEU A 49 -15.48 -2.14 -9.49
C LEU A 49 -16.18 -1.93 -10.84
N ARG A 50 -17.11 -2.82 -11.22
CA ARG A 50 -17.88 -2.68 -12.45
C ARG A 50 -18.72 -1.41 -12.48
N ARG A 51 -19.32 -1.02 -11.35
CA ARG A 51 -20.06 0.25 -11.24
C ARG A 51 -19.14 1.47 -11.42
N LEU A 52 -17.91 1.42 -10.88
CA LEU A 52 -16.93 2.50 -11.08
C LEU A 52 -16.52 2.62 -12.55
N VAL A 53 -16.29 1.50 -13.24
CA VAL A 53 -15.98 1.49 -14.68
C VAL A 53 -17.15 2.06 -15.49
N GLU A 54 -18.39 1.65 -15.19
CA GLU A 54 -19.58 2.16 -15.86
C GLU A 54 -19.78 3.67 -15.66
N ALA A 55 -19.47 4.17 -14.46
CA ALA A 55 -19.56 5.59 -14.16
C ALA A 55 -18.42 6.42 -14.78
N TYR A 56 -17.22 5.85 -14.93
CA TYR A 56 -16.02 6.57 -15.39
C TYR A 56 -15.27 5.85 -16.53
N PRO A 57 -15.93 5.45 -17.63
CA PRO A 57 -15.37 4.53 -18.63
C PRO A 57 -14.22 5.14 -19.44
N ARG A 58 -14.05 6.46 -19.40
CA ARG A 58 -12.93 7.17 -20.04
C ARG A 58 -11.63 7.06 -19.24
N PHE A 59 -11.72 7.03 -17.91
CA PHE A 59 -10.58 7.11 -17.00
C PHE A 59 -10.25 5.77 -16.35
N VAL A 60 -11.23 4.88 -16.22
CA VAL A 60 -11.14 3.63 -15.48
C VAL A 60 -11.36 2.46 -16.43
N ALA A 61 -10.36 1.59 -16.54
CA ALA A 61 -10.45 0.31 -17.21
C ALA A 61 -10.35 -0.84 -16.20
N LEU A 62 -11.08 -1.93 -16.44
CA LEU A 62 -11.05 -3.14 -15.63
C LEU A 62 -10.68 -4.33 -16.53
N SER A 63 -9.63 -5.05 -16.14
CA SER A 63 -9.18 -6.27 -16.81
C SER A 63 -8.88 -7.35 -15.77
N SER A 64 -8.83 -8.60 -16.21
CA SER A 64 -8.32 -9.70 -15.40
C SER A 64 -6.90 -10.00 -15.86
N ILE A 65 -5.93 -9.93 -14.95
CA ILE A 65 -4.51 -10.23 -15.27
C ILE A 65 -4.16 -11.70 -15.08
N GLY A 66 -5.09 -12.50 -14.55
CA GLY A 66 -4.89 -13.90 -14.28
C GLY A 66 -6.07 -14.47 -13.51
N LYS A 67 -5.94 -15.74 -13.13
CA LYS A 67 -6.93 -16.44 -12.32
C LYS A 67 -6.27 -16.96 -11.05
N SER A 68 -7.03 -17.00 -9.96
CA SER A 68 -6.63 -17.70 -8.75
C SER A 68 -6.65 -19.22 -8.93
N SER A 69 -6.18 -19.93 -7.91
CA SER A 69 -6.16 -21.39 -7.87
C SER A 69 -7.56 -22.02 -8.04
N GLN A 70 -8.63 -21.38 -7.55
CA GLN A 70 -10.03 -21.79 -7.77
C GLN A 70 -10.70 -21.11 -8.98
N GLY A 71 -9.95 -20.37 -9.80
CA GLY A 71 -10.45 -19.82 -11.07
C GLY A 71 -11.15 -18.46 -10.98
N ARG A 72 -11.08 -17.75 -9.85
CA ARG A 72 -11.58 -16.37 -9.71
C ARG A 72 -10.68 -15.38 -10.42
N ASP A 73 -11.25 -14.31 -10.96
CA ASP A 73 -10.50 -13.27 -11.66
C ASP A 73 -9.65 -12.42 -10.70
N LEU A 74 -8.40 -12.18 -11.10
CA LEU A 74 -7.52 -11.18 -10.52
C LEU A 74 -7.80 -9.83 -11.19
N TRP A 75 -8.77 -9.09 -10.65
CA TRP A 75 -9.28 -7.84 -11.22
C TRP A 75 -8.30 -6.68 -11.04
N LEU A 76 -7.62 -6.31 -12.12
CA LEU A 76 -6.81 -5.11 -12.20
C LEU A 76 -7.64 -3.91 -12.69
N VAL A 77 -7.55 -2.80 -11.96
CA VAL A 77 -8.10 -1.51 -12.35
C VAL A 77 -6.98 -0.59 -12.80
N THR A 78 -7.10 -0.05 -14.01
CA THR A 78 -6.21 1.00 -14.50
C THR A 78 -6.94 2.34 -14.44
N VAL A 79 -6.42 3.28 -13.64
CA VAL A 79 -6.91 4.66 -13.57
C VAL A 79 -5.90 5.59 -14.23
N THR A 80 -6.32 6.27 -15.30
CA THR A 80 -5.44 7.18 -16.05
C THR A 80 -6.26 8.17 -16.88
N ASN A 81 -5.80 9.42 -17.04
CA ASN A 81 -6.35 10.30 -18.09
C ASN A 81 -5.71 9.98 -19.46
N PRO A 82 -6.46 9.46 -20.45
CA PRO A 82 -5.90 9.16 -21.78
C PRO A 82 -5.54 10.42 -22.59
N ASP A 83 -6.10 11.59 -22.25
CA ASP A 83 -5.84 12.84 -22.98
C ASP A 83 -4.42 13.37 -22.74
N THR A 84 -3.80 12.97 -21.63
CA THR A 84 -2.46 13.40 -21.22
C THR A 84 -1.39 12.35 -21.52
N GLY A 85 -1.76 11.26 -22.20
CA GLY A 85 -0.87 10.17 -22.58
C GLY A 85 -1.44 8.80 -22.24
N ALA A 86 -0.90 7.78 -22.90
CA ALA A 86 -1.20 6.39 -22.56
C ALA A 86 -0.80 6.07 -21.11
N ASP A 87 -1.43 5.07 -20.53
CA ASP A 87 -1.14 4.52 -19.20
C ASP A 87 0.35 4.19 -19.02
N THR A 88 0.95 3.58 -20.05
CA THR A 88 2.37 3.17 -20.13
C THR A 88 3.35 4.33 -20.37
N ALA A 89 2.88 5.52 -20.75
CA ALA A 89 3.72 6.68 -21.02
C ALA A 89 3.93 7.59 -19.80
N LYS A 90 3.18 7.35 -18.72
CA LYS A 90 3.21 8.13 -17.47
C LYS A 90 3.80 7.31 -16.34
N ALA A 91 4.44 7.97 -15.37
CA ALA A 91 4.88 7.30 -14.14
C ALA A 91 3.69 6.60 -13.46
N ALA A 92 3.84 5.31 -13.16
CA ALA A 92 2.78 4.50 -12.58
C ALA A 92 3.07 4.07 -11.14
N ILE A 93 2.01 3.94 -10.35
CA ILE A 93 2.05 3.28 -9.05
C ILE A 93 1.27 1.97 -9.13
N TRP A 94 1.84 0.91 -8.58
CA TRP A 94 1.12 -0.32 -8.28
C TRP A 94 0.54 -0.24 -6.87
N ILE A 95 -0.74 -0.58 -6.71
CA ILE A 95 -1.43 -0.64 -5.42
C ILE A 95 -2.15 -1.97 -5.32
N ASP A 96 -1.91 -2.72 -4.25
CA ASP A 96 -2.64 -3.95 -3.98
C ASP A 96 -3.09 -4.06 -2.53
N GLY A 97 -3.91 -5.07 -2.29
CA GLY A 97 -4.23 -5.51 -0.96
C GLY A 97 -4.78 -6.93 -0.94
N ASN A 98 -5.00 -7.42 0.28
CA ASN A 98 -5.64 -8.71 0.51
C ASN A 98 -4.86 -9.88 -0.15
N ILE A 99 -3.53 -9.81 -0.12
CA ILE A 99 -2.65 -10.96 -0.43
C ILE A 99 -2.83 -12.08 0.59
N HIS A 100 -3.18 -11.74 1.83
CA HIS A 100 -3.76 -12.67 2.78
C HIS A 100 -5.28 -12.51 2.84
N GLY A 101 -6.03 -13.61 2.72
CA GLY A 101 -7.49 -13.60 2.51
C GLY A 101 -8.30 -12.91 3.61
N ASN A 102 -7.88 -13.04 4.87
CA ASN A 102 -8.51 -12.43 6.05
C ASN A 102 -8.14 -10.96 6.28
N GLU A 103 -7.24 -10.36 5.48
CA GLU A 103 -6.85 -8.95 5.58
C GLU A 103 -7.74 -8.08 4.68
N VAL A 104 -9.05 -8.21 4.86
CA VAL A 104 -10.08 -7.67 3.96
C VAL A 104 -10.04 -6.15 3.78
N GLN A 105 -9.49 -5.43 4.75
CA GLN A 105 -9.32 -3.97 4.74
C GLN A 105 -8.47 -3.51 3.55
N GLY A 106 -7.44 -4.27 3.16
CA GLY A 106 -6.57 -3.88 2.06
C GLY A 106 -7.32 -3.77 0.73
N GLY A 107 -8.27 -4.68 0.48
CA GLY A 107 -9.09 -4.63 -0.71
C GLY A 107 -10.10 -3.47 -0.72
N ASP A 108 -10.71 -3.17 0.43
CA ASP A 108 -11.57 -1.99 0.55
C ASP A 108 -10.77 -0.67 0.49
N ALA A 109 -9.50 -0.64 0.91
CA ALA A 109 -8.60 0.52 0.76
C ALA A 109 -8.22 0.79 -0.70
N CYS A 110 -7.99 -0.27 -1.46
CA CYS A 110 -7.84 -0.18 -2.92
C CYS A 110 -9.12 0.36 -3.58
N LEU A 111 -10.29 -0.18 -3.22
CA LEU A 111 -11.58 0.28 -3.73
C LEU A 111 -11.84 1.76 -3.40
N TYR A 112 -11.55 2.17 -2.16
CA TYR A 112 -11.67 3.55 -1.71
C TYR A 112 -10.76 4.48 -2.52
N THR A 113 -9.52 4.08 -2.77
CA THR A 113 -8.57 4.86 -3.57
C THR A 113 -9.09 5.11 -4.99
N ILE A 114 -9.64 4.08 -5.66
CA ILE A 114 -10.24 4.23 -6.99
C ILE A 114 -11.45 5.18 -6.94
N TRP A 115 -12.35 4.97 -5.98
CA TRP A 115 -13.54 5.82 -5.81
C TRP A 115 -13.13 7.28 -5.55
N TYR A 116 -12.18 7.52 -4.64
CA TYR A 116 -11.74 8.86 -4.27
C TYR A 116 -11.08 9.60 -5.44
N LEU A 117 -10.20 8.93 -6.19
CA LEU A 117 -9.58 9.50 -7.39
C LEU A 117 -10.64 9.99 -8.39
N MET A 118 -11.68 9.19 -8.63
CA MET A 118 -12.73 9.51 -9.61
C MET A 118 -13.79 10.47 -9.09
N GLU A 119 -14.16 10.36 -7.82
CA GLU A 119 -15.13 11.25 -7.19
C GLU A 119 -14.55 12.65 -7.03
N TYR A 120 -13.25 12.80 -6.82
CA TYR A 120 -12.64 14.13 -6.64
C TYR A 120 -11.87 14.66 -7.87
N TYR A 121 -11.82 13.90 -8.97
CA TYR A 121 -11.34 14.40 -10.25
C TYR A 121 -12.19 15.58 -10.76
N GLY A 122 -11.55 16.68 -11.12
CA GLY A 122 -12.22 17.93 -11.51
C GLY A 122 -12.78 18.74 -10.34
N ARG A 123 -12.64 18.27 -9.09
CA ARG A 123 -13.12 18.94 -7.87
C ARG A 123 -11.99 19.36 -6.95
N ILE A 124 -11.01 18.47 -6.74
CA ILE A 124 -9.78 18.75 -6.00
C ILE A 124 -8.63 18.84 -7.00
N GLU A 125 -7.93 19.98 -7.04
CA GLU A 125 -6.87 20.22 -8.02
C GLU A 125 -5.72 19.20 -7.89
N SER A 126 -5.32 18.86 -6.66
CA SER A 126 -4.27 17.84 -6.43
C SER A 126 -4.67 16.46 -6.94
N VAL A 127 -5.93 16.04 -6.75
CA VAL A 127 -6.46 14.77 -7.29
C VAL A 127 -6.54 14.80 -8.82
N THR A 128 -7.01 15.92 -9.38
CA THR A 128 -7.06 16.11 -10.84
C THR A 128 -5.68 15.98 -11.46
N ARG A 129 -4.69 16.65 -10.86
CA ARG A 129 -3.30 16.59 -11.27
C ARG A 129 -2.73 15.18 -11.21
N LEU A 130 -3.05 14.41 -10.16
CA LEU A 130 -2.62 13.02 -10.03
C LEU A 130 -3.15 12.15 -11.18
N VAL A 131 -4.45 12.18 -11.48
CA VAL A 131 -5.05 11.39 -12.58
C VAL A 131 -4.53 11.83 -13.95
N ASP A 132 -4.26 13.13 -14.12
CA ASP A 132 -3.70 13.68 -15.35
C ASP A 132 -2.23 13.26 -15.55
N GLN A 133 -1.44 13.20 -14.48
CA GLN A 133 0.03 13.06 -14.59
C GLN A 133 0.56 11.68 -14.22
N ARG A 134 -0.26 10.81 -13.64
CA ARG A 134 0.11 9.48 -13.17
C ARG A 134 -0.82 8.42 -13.75
N THR A 135 -0.38 7.18 -13.63
CA THR A 135 -1.21 5.99 -13.85
C THR A 135 -1.28 5.21 -12.55
N PHE A 136 -2.46 4.70 -12.21
CA PHE A 136 -2.65 3.81 -11.06
C PHE A 136 -3.06 2.44 -11.58
N TYR A 137 -2.24 1.43 -11.30
CA TYR A 137 -2.57 0.02 -11.49
C TYR A 137 -2.95 -0.55 -10.12
N ILE A 138 -4.23 -0.87 -9.93
CA ILE A 138 -4.79 -1.20 -8.63
C ILE A 138 -5.39 -2.61 -8.69
N LEU A 139 -4.85 -3.54 -7.91
CA LEU A 139 -5.35 -4.91 -7.76
C LEU A 139 -5.92 -5.11 -6.35
N PRO A 140 -7.24 -4.89 -6.13
CA PRO A 140 -7.79 -4.88 -4.78
C PRO A 140 -7.72 -6.23 -4.05
N VAL A 141 -7.73 -7.34 -4.77
CA VAL A 141 -7.78 -8.67 -4.15
C VAL A 141 -6.77 -9.59 -4.83
N VAL A 142 -5.58 -9.67 -4.23
CA VAL A 142 -4.51 -10.59 -4.67
C VAL A 142 -4.90 -12.05 -4.40
N ASN A 143 -5.53 -12.33 -3.25
CA ASN A 143 -6.02 -13.66 -2.89
C ASN A 143 -7.57 -13.71 -2.89
N PRO A 144 -8.22 -13.80 -4.07
CA PRO A 144 -9.67 -13.78 -4.16
C PRO A 144 -10.32 -15.04 -3.57
N ASP A 145 -9.61 -16.16 -3.52
CA ASP A 145 -10.13 -17.40 -2.96
C ASP A 145 -10.16 -17.32 -1.43
N GLY A 146 -9.07 -16.87 -0.80
CA GLY A 146 -9.01 -16.65 0.65
C GLY A 146 -10.01 -15.58 1.10
N ARG A 147 -10.17 -14.48 0.35
CA ARG A 147 -11.21 -13.48 0.63
C ARG A 147 -12.60 -14.10 0.54
N ALA A 148 -12.90 -14.86 -0.50
CA ALA A 148 -14.20 -15.51 -0.64
C ALA A 148 -14.48 -16.50 0.49
N ALA A 149 -13.48 -17.29 0.90
CA ALA A 149 -13.59 -18.21 2.04
C ALA A 149 -13.88 -17.46 3.35
N TRP A 150 -13.20 -16.34 3.61
CA TRP A 150 -13.40 -15.53 4.83
C TRP A 150 -14.84 -15.02 5.00
N PHE A 151 -15.52 -14.66 3.91
CA PHE A 151 -16.91 -14.21 3.94
C PHE A 151 -17.93 -15.36 3.81
N GLY A 152 -17.57 -16.43 3.10
CA GLY A 152 -18.47 -17.50 2.71
C GLY A 152 -18.51 -18.68 3.68
N SER A 153 -17.54 -18.79 4.58
CA SER A 153 -17.39 -19.89 5.54
C SER A 153 -17.15 -19.38 6.96
N PRO A 154 -17.50 -20.16 8.00
CA PRO A 154 -17.10 -19.87 9.37
C PRO A 154 -15.58 -19.72 9.47
N ASN A 155 -15.13 -18.63 10.08
CA ASN A 155 -13.71 -18.31 10.24
C ASN A 155 -13.51 -17.54 11.55
N ASN A 156 -12.27 -17.56 12.04
CA ASN A 156 -11.83 -16.67 13.11
C ASN A 156 -11.13 -15.43 12.51
N ALA A 157 -10.53 -14.58 13.34
CA ALA A 157 -9.82 -13.39 12.86
C ALA A 157 -8.55 -13.71 12.04
N HIS A 158 -7.98 -14.90 12.19
CA HIS A 158 -6.71 -15.34 11.61
C HIS A 158 -6.85 -16.25 10.40
N SER A 159 -7.98 -16.93 10.22
CA SER A 159 -8.37 -17.67 9.02
C SER A 159 -9.33 -16.84 8.17
N ALA A 160 -9.47 -17.03 6.86
CA ALA A 160 -8.67 -17.82 5.93
C ALA A 160 -7.54 -16.95 5.33
N ARG A 161 -6.33 -17.03 5.91
CA ARG A 161 -5.18 -16.19 5.52
C ARG A 161 -4.56 -16.62 4.20
N SER A 162 -4.29 -17.91 4.07
CA SER A 162 -3.64 -18.57 2.93
C SER A 162 -4.50 -18.54 1.67
N GLY A 163 -3.91 -18.89 0.53
CA GLY A 163 -4.72 -19.23 -0.64
C GLY A 163 -5.49 -20.53 -0.43
N GLN A 164 -6.41 -20.87 -1.34
CA GLN A 164 -7.31 -22.02 -1.17
C GLN A 164 -7.02 -23.06 -2.25
N LYS A 165 -5.95 -23.83 -2.04
CA LYS A 165 -5.55 -24.98 -2.84
C LYS A 165 -5.33 -26.14 -1.86
N PRO A 166 -5.74 -27.37 -2.20
CA PRO A 166 -5.41 -28.55 -1.41
C PRO A 166 -3.90 -28.64 -1.18
N THR A 167 -3.51 -28.63 0.08
CA THR A 167 -2.12 -28.70 0.53
C THR A 167 -2.05 -29.70 1.68
N ASP A 168 -1.08 -30.59 1.59
CA ASP A 168 -0.75 -31.56 2.63
C ASP A 168 0.25 -30.85 3.56
N GLU A 169 -0.27 -30.12 4.57
CA GLU A 169 0.53 -29.22 5.41
C GLU A 169 1.57 -29.97 6.25
N ASP A 170 1.27 -31.19 6.69
CA ASP A 170 2.13 -31.98 7.58
C ASP A 170 2.86 -33.14 6.88
N ARG A 171 2.58 -33.36 5.59
CA ARG A 171 3.21 -34.33 4.68
C ARG A 171 2.88 -35.78 4.99
N ASP A 172 1.70 -36.04 5.50
CA ASP A 172 1.22 -37.39 5.82
C ASP A 172 0.53 -38.09 4.63
N GLY A 173 0.31 -37.37 3.53
CA GLY A 173 -0.29 -37.85 2.28
C GLY A 173 -1.79 -37.59 2.15
N ALA A 174 -2.35 -36.84 3.09
CA ALA A 174 -3.74 -36.44 3.23
C ALA A 174 -3.84 -34.90 2.99
N PHE A 175 -5.00 -34.37 2.58
CA PHE A 175 -5.11 -32.94 2.19
C PHE A 175 -6.32 -32.26 2.84
N ASP A 176 -6.08 -31.14 3.50
CA ASP A 176 -7.09 -30.27 4.11
C ASP A 176 -8.03 -31.03 5.07
N GLU A 177 -7.50 -31.94 5.89
CA GLU A 177 -8.30 -32.98 6.58
C GLU A 177 -8.98 -32.52 7.87
N ASP A 178 -8.48 -31.44 8.49
CA ASP A 178 -8.87 -31.05 9.85
C ASP A 178 -8.97 -29.52 9.98
N GLY A 179 -10.01 -28.95 9.35
CA GLY A 179 -10.34 -27.53 9.39
C GLY A 179 -11.40 -27.17 10.45
N TYR A 180 -11.69 -25.88 10.60
CA TYR A 180 -12.63 -25.42 11.62
C TYR A 180 -14.08 -25.88 11.39
N ASP A 181 -14.72 -26.34 12.48
CA ASP A 181 -16.17 -26.61 12.52
C ASP A 181 -16.87 -25.59 13.42
N ASP A 182 -17.94 -25.01 12.89
CA ASP A 182 -18.89 -24.19 13.63
C ASP A 182 -19.83 -25.11 14.43
N LEU A 183 -19.44 -25.42 15.66
CA LEU A 183 -20.11 -26.38 16.55
C LEU A 183 -21.44 -25.83 17.07
N ASP A 184 -21.63 -24.52 17.08
CA ASP A 184 -22.82 -23.88 17.64
C ASP A 184 -23.77 -23.23 16.61
N GLY A 185 -23.33 -23.15 15.36
CA GLY A 185 -24.06 -22.73 14.17
C GLY A 185 -24.22 -21.22 14.05
N ASP A 186 -23.37 -20.41 14.71
CA ASP A 186 -23.47 -18.95 14.69
C ASP A 186 -22.70 -18.28 13.54
N GLY A 187 -21.95 -19.06 12.75
CA GLY A 187 -21.17 -18.63 11.61
C GLY A 187 -19.83 -17.98 11.95
N GLU A 188 -19.40 -18.04 13.21
CA GLU A 188 -18.09 -17.64 13.70
C GLU A 188 -17.31 -18.86 14.18
N ILE A 189 -15.98 -18.80 14.14
CA ILE A 189 -15.14 -19.80 14.80
C ILE A 189 -14.56 -19.14 16.04
N THR A 190 -15.07 -19.55 17.20
CA THR A 190 -14.68 -18.99 18.50
C THR A 190 -13.74 -19.93 19.25
N GLU A 191 -13.56 -19.75 20.56
CA GLU A 191 -12.70 -20.61 21.37
C GLU A 191 -13.52 -21.73 22.03
N MET A 192 -12.88 -22.87 22.25
CA MET A 192 -13.40 -23.99 23.02
C MET A 192 -12.78 -24.03 24.42
N ARG A 193 -13.61 -24.26 25.44
CA ARG A 193 -13.14 -24.51 26.81
C ARG A 193 -13.90 -25.64 27.47
N LYS A 194 -13.24 -26.34 28.39
CA LYS A 194 -13.84 -27.44 29.16
C LYS A 194 -13.71 -27.21 30.66
N LEU A 195 -14.82 -27.33 31.37
CA LEU A 195 -14.82 -27.38 32.83
C LEU A 195 -14.10 -28.65 33.29
N SER A 196 -12.98 -28.52 34.01
CA SER A 196 -12.18 -29.66 34.45
C SER A 196 -11.52 -29.39 35.81
N PRO A 197 -11.49 -30.38 36.73
CA PRO A 197 -10.70 -30.30 37.97
C PRO A 197 -9.19 -30.13 37.74
N GLU A 198 -8.70 -30.55 36.56
CA GLU A 198 -7.32 -30.39 36.11
C GLU A 198 -7.12 -29.09 35.32
N GLY A 199 -8.20 -28.32 35.16
CA GLY A 199 -8.21 -27.02 34.53
C GLY A 199 -7.24 -26.07 35.20
N ASP A 200 -6.67 -25.21 34.38
CA ASP A 200 -5.49 -24.46 34.71
C ASP A 200 -5.67 -22.95 34.34
N MET A 201 -6.84 -22.65 33.78
CA MET A 201 -7.42 -21.34 33.51
C MET A 201 -8.59 -21.05 34.46
N ILE A 202 -8.83 -19.78 34.76
CA ILE A 202 -9.99 -19.27 35.49
C ILE A 202 -10.62 -18.11 34.71
N GLU A 203 -11.90 -17.85 34.94
CA GLU A 203 -12.52 -16.58 34.57
C GLU A 203 -11.74 -15.44 35.21
N HIS A 204 -11.45 -14.38 34.45
CA HIS A 204 -10.86 -13.19 34.99
C HIS A 204 -11.82 -12.59 36.04
N PRO A 205 -11.35 -12.25 37.26
CA PRO A 205 -12.24 -11.84 38.37
C PRO A 205 -13.15 -10.63 38.07
N ASP A 206 -12.70 -9.74 37.18
CA ASP A 206 -13.45 -8.54 36.80
C ASP A 206 -14.17 -8.65 35.45
N ASP A 207 -13.82 -9.64 34.62
CA ASP A 207 -14.45 -9.85 33.31
C ASP A 207 -14.53 -11.36 33.02
N PRO A 208 -15.66 -12.01 33.34
CA PRO A 208 -15.80 -13.47 33.20
C PRO A 208 -15.77 -13.95 31.74
N ARG A 209 -15.72 -13.04 30.77
CA ARG A 209 -15.58 -13.39 29.35
C ARG A 209 -14.16 -13.81 28.99
N VAL A 210 -13.16 -13.30 29.72
CA VAL A 210 -11.73 -13.56 29.48
C VAL A 210 -11.24 -14.66 30.41
N LEU A 211 -10.46 -15.59 29.87
CA LEU A 211 -9.76 -16.59 30.66
C LEU A 211 -8.32 -16.16 30.95
N VAL A 212 -7.90 -16.33 32.20
CA VAL A 212 -6.52 -16.12 32.64
C VAL A 212 -5.98 -17.32 33.37
N ARG A 213 -4.66 -17.49 33.35
CA ARG A 213 -3.99 -18.56 34.09
C ARG A 213 -4.34 -18.49 35.57
N ALA A 214 -4.68 -19.62 36.18
CA ALA A 214 -4.84 -19.69 37.62
C ALA A 214 -3.53 -19.28 38.32
N PRO A 215 -3.58 -18.47 39.40
CA PRO A 215 -2.38 -18.10 40.15
C PRO A 215 -1.64 -19.34 40.66
N ARG A 216 -0.30 -19.29 40.67
CA ARG A 216 0.55 -20.41 41.10
C ARG A 216 0.09 -20.96 42.46
N GLY A 217 -0.19 -22.27 42.51
CA GLY A 217 -0.63 -22.96 43.73
C GLY A 217 -2.14 -22.86 44.03
N LYS A 218 -2.92 -22.21 43.15
CA LYS A 218 -4.39 -22.27 43.17
C LYS A 218 -4.90 -23.21 42.07
N PRO A 219 -5.96 -23.98 42.31
CA PRO A 219 -6.59 -24.78 41.26
C PRO A 219 -7.23 -23.87 40.22
N GLY A 220 -7.16 -24.26 38.95
CA GLY A 220 -7.95 -23.65 37.89
C GLY A 220 -9.35 -24.28 37.78
N LYS A 221 -10.08 -23.87 36.76
CA LYS A 221 -11.49 -24.26 36.51
C LYS A 221 -11.68 -24.78 35.08
N TYR A 222 -10.99 -24.19 34.11
CA TYR A 222 -11.15 -24.51 32.70
C TYR A 222 -9.84 -25.00 32.07
N LEU A 223 -9.97 -25.92 31.12
CA LEU A 223 -8.96 -26.21 30.11
C LEU A 223 -9.35 -25.45 28.83
N LEU A 224 -8.41 -24.70 28.27
CA LEU A 224 -8.56 -24.18 26.90
C LEU A 224 -8.28 -25.31 25.91
N LEU A 225 -9.14 -25.45 24.91
CA LEU A 225 -9.07 -26.52 23.91
C LEU A 225 -8.74 -26.00 22.50
N GLY A 226 -8.51 -24.70 22.34
CA GLY A 226 -8.20 -24.09 21.05
C GLY A 226 -9.42 -23.48 20.37
N SER A 227 -9.34 -23.29 19.06
CA SER A 227 -10.47 -22.83 18.25
C SER A 227 -11.53 -23.91 18.10
N GLU A 228 -12.76 -23.49 17.80
CA GLU A 228 -13.89 -24.35 17.48
C GLU A 228 -13.58 -25.32 16.32
N GLY A 229 -13.86 -26.60 16.51
CA GLY A 229 -13.57 -27.68 15.56
C GLY A 229 -13.74 -29.06 16.18
N VAL A 230 -13.71 -30.11 15.36
CA VAL A 230 -13.59 -31.50 15.82
C VAL A 230 -12.28 -32.13 15.32
N ASP A 231 -12.08 -33.39 15.69
CA ASP A 231 -11.00 -34.25 15.16
C ASP A 231 -11.61 -34.99 13.96
N ASN A 232 -11.48 -34.41 12.76
CA ASN A 232 -12.22 -34.85 11.58
C ASN A 232 -11.70 -36.19 11.01
N ASP A 233 -10.43 -36.52 11.26
CA ASP A 233 -9.74 -37.72 10.74
C ASP A 233 -9.48 -38.80 11.81
N GLY A 234 -9.64 -38.46 13.10
CA GLY A 234 -9.52 -39.37 14.23
C GLY A 234 -8.09 -39.60 14.72
N ASP A 235 -7.15 -38.71 14.41
CA ASP A 235 -5.74 -38.81 14.82
C ASP A 235 -5.50 -38.37 16.28
N GLY A 236 -6.54 -37.79 16.91
CA GLY A 236 -6.53 -37.31 18.29
C GLY A 236 -6.23 -35.82 18.43
N LYS A 237 -6.11 -35.09 17.32
CA LYS A 237 -5.86 -33.65 17.28
C LYS A 237 -7.03 -32.94 16.60
N VAL A 238 -7.11 -31.63 16.78
CA VAL A 238 -8.27 -30.82 16.37
C VAL A 238 -7.77 -29.56 15.69
N ASN A 239 -8.33 -29.24 14.53
CA ASN A 239 -7.97 -28.10 13.68
C ASN A 239 -6.51 -28.09 13.20
N GLU A 240 -5.90 -29.23 12.89
CA GLU A 240 -4.48 -29.31 12.52
C GLU A 240 -4.16 -29.16 11.03
N ASP A 241 -5.13 -29.30 10.11
CA ASP A 241 -4.90 -29.19 8.66
C ASP A 241 -6.04 -28.42 7.96
N PRO A 242 -6.17 -27.09 8.22
CA PRO A 242 -7.19 -26.28 7.56
C PRO A 242 -6.83 -26.03 6.07
N PRO A 243 -7.82 -25.83 5.18
CA PRO A 243 -7.55 -25.57 3.76
C PRO A 243 -6.55 -24.44 3.52
N GLY A 244 -5.37 -24.75 2.98
CA GLY A 244 -4.35 -23.71 2.81
C GLY A 244 -2.88 -24.13 2.83
N GLY A 245 -2.12 -23.71 3.85
CA GLY A 245 -0.69 -24.03 4.02
C GLY A 245 0.35 -23.12 3.38
N TYR A 246 -0.01 -22.34 2.35
CA TYR A 246 0.96 -21.47 1.66
C TYR A 246 0.69 -19.97 1.86
N ASP A 247 1.77 -19.20 1.86
CA ASP A 247 1.77 -17.75 2.06
C ASP A 247 2.22 -17.08 0.76
N LEU A 248 1.29 -16.41 0.07
CA LEU A 248 1.57 -15.68 -1.17
C LEU A 248 2.64 -14.60 -0.98
N ASN A 249 2.78 -14.04 0.22
CA ASN A 249 3.83 -13.08 0.57
C ASN A 249 5.14 -13.75 1.05
N ARG A 250 5.36 -15.03 0.70
CA ARG A 250 6.64 -15.75 0.77
C ARG A 250 7.07 -16.34 -0.58
N ASN A 251 6.26 -16.16 -1.63
CA ASN A 251 6.46 -16.81 -2.92
C ASN A 251 7.18 -15.92 -3.97
N TRP A 252 7.72 -14.77 -3.59
CA TRP A 252 8.33 -13.83 -4.53
C TRP A 252 9.83 -14.09 -4.74
N PRO A 253 10.39 -13.84 -5.95
CA PRO A 253 11.80 -14.15 -6.25
C PRO A 253 12.84 -13.46 -5.36
N GLY A 254 12.52 -12.27 -4.85
CA GLY A 254 13.41 -11.49 -4.00
C GLY A 254 13.71 -12.21 -2.69
N ASP A 255 14.93 -12.74 -2.56
CA ASP A 255 15.36 -13.49 -1.37
C ASP A 255 14.49 -14.71 -1.05
N TRP A 256 13.92 -15.36 -2.06
CA TRP A 256 13.13 -16.57 -1.84
C TRP A 256 13.95 -17.68 -1.18
N GLN A 257 13.33 -18.38 -0.23
CA GLN A 257 13.90 -19.53 0.44
C GLN A 257 12.94 -20.73 0.33
N PRO A 258 13.46 -21.96 0.25
CA PRO A 258 12.62 -23.15 0.24
C PRO A 258 11.87 -23.34 1.57
N GLU A 259 10.81 -24.15 1.52
CA GLU A 259 9.84 -24.31 2.62
C GLU A 259 10.45 -24.68 3.98
N TYR A 260 11.52 -25.48 4.01
CA TYR A 260 12.21 -25.85 5.26
C TYR A 260 12.91 -24.66 5.94
N ALA A 261 13.12 -23.55 5.22
CA ALA A 261 13.71 -22.31 5.72
C ALA A 261 12.68 -21.19 5.85
N GLN A 262 11.68 -21.16 4.96
CA GLN A 262 10.57 -20.23 4.98
C GLN A 262 9.26 -20.98 4.72
N TYR A 263 8.51 -21.26 5.79
CA TYR A 263 7.19 -21.90 5.68
C TYR A 263 6.27 -21.10 4.73
N GLY A 264 5.47 -21.83 3.96
CA GLY A 264 4.50 -21.28 3.01
C GLY A 264 5.09 -20.66 1.74
N ALA A 265 6.41 -20.79 1.48
CA ALA A 265 7.07 -20.18 0.33
C ALA A 265 6.73 -20.82 -1.04
N GLY A 266 6.05 -21.97 -1.04
CA GLY A 266 5.76 -22.79 -2.22
C GLY A 266 6.96 -23.57 -2.74
N ASP A 267 6.79 -24.27 -3.87
CA ASP A 267 7.82 -25.16 -4.43
C ASP A 267 9.01 -24.42 -5.05
N TYR A 268 8.73 -23.23 -5.59
CA TYR A 268 9.69 -22.32 -6.25
C TYR A 268 9.11 -20.90 -6.30
N PRO A 269 9.92 -19.85 -6.55
CA PRO A 269 9.39 -18.50 -6.67
C PRO A 269 8.35 -18.40 -7.79
N LEU A 270 7.24 -17.70 -7.54
CA LEU A 270 6.11 -17.55 -8.47
C LEU A 270 5.45 -18.88 -8.85
N SER A 271 5.47 -19.85 -7.94
CA SER A 271 4.78 -21.14 -8.12
C SER A 271 3.26 -21.00 -8.08
N HIS A 272 2.73 -20.00 -7.37
CA HIS A 272 1.30 -19.73 -7.30
C HIS A 272 0.83 -18.87 -8.48
N PRO A 273 -0.36 -19.14 -9.06
CA PRO A 273 -0.84 -18.40 -10.21
C PRO A 273 -1.09 -16.91 -9.90
N GLU A 274 -1.45 -16.57 -8.66
CA GLU A 274 -1.70 -15.20 -8.22
C GLU A 274 -0.43 -14.35 -8.25
N SER A 275 0.64 -14.80 -7.57
CA SER A 275 1.94 -14.11 -7.57
C SER A 275 2.56 -14.05 -8.95
N ARG A 276 2.42 -15.13 -9.76
CA ARG A 276 2.90 -15.17 -11.14
C ARG A 276 2.21 -14.12 -12.03
N ALA A 277 0.89 -14.01 -11.98
CA ALA A 277 0.14 -13.05 -12.79
C ALA A 277 0.56 -11.59 -12.48
N ILE A 278 0.78 -11.27 -11.21
CA ILE A 278 1.26 -9.96 -10.78
C ILE A 278 2.69 -9.73 -11.26
N ALA A 279 3.57 -10.72 -11.12
CA ALA A 279 4.94 -10.62 -11.58
C ALA A 279 5.04 -10.40 -13.09
N GLU A 280 4.28 -11.16 -13.88
CA GLU A 280 4.20 -10.99 -15.34
C GLU A 280 3.69 -9.59 -15.72
N PHE A 281 2.67 -9.09 -15.03
CA PHE A 281 2.17 -7.74 -15.23
C PHE A 281 3.26 -6.70 -14.94
N LEU A 282 3.87 -6.72 -13.76
CA LEU A 282 4.86 -5.70 -13.36
C LEU A 282 6.12 -5.73 -14.23
N ILE A 283 6.58 -6.91 -14.64
CA ILE A 283 7.71 -7.05 -15.59
C ILE A 283 7.34 -6.44 -16.95
N GLY A 284 6.08 -6.55 -17.37
CA GLY A 284 5.57 -5.95 -18.61
C GLY A 284 5.36 -4.42 -18.55
N HIS A 285 5.35 -3.82 -17.36
CA HIS A 285 5.02 -2.41 -17.15
C HIS A 285 6.18 -1.66 -16.48
N ALA A 286 7.25 -1.43 -17.25
CA ALA A 286 8.48 -0.80 -16.75
C ALA A 286 8.30 0.65 -16.24
N ASN A 287 7.16 1.29 -16.53
CA ASN A 287 6.82 2.63 -16.08
C ASN A 287 6.38 2.70 -14.61
N VAL A 288 6.26 1.56 -13.90
CA VAL A 288 5.96 1.53 -12.46
C VAL A 288 7.16 2.04 -11.66
N ALA A 289 6.94 3.09 -10.87
CA ALA A 289 7.97 3.77 -10.07
C ALA A 289 7.74 3.66 -8.56
N GLY A 290 6.48 3.52 -8.15
CA GLY A 290 6.08 3.29 -6.76
C GLY A 290 5.24 2.02 -6.61
N PHE A 291 5.25 1.44 -5.41
CA PHE A 291 4.49 0.25 -5.07
C PHE A 291 3.95 0.38 -3.64
N GLN A 292 2.65 0.14 -3.47
CA GLN A 292 1.98 0.13 -2.17
C GLN A 292 1.21 -1.18 -1.98
N SER A 293 1.62 -1.99 -0.99
CA SER A 293 0.85 -3.17 -0.58
C SER A 293 0.08 -2.87 0.72
N TYR A 294 -1.18 -3.28 0.79
CA TYR A 294 -2.00 -3.18 1.99
C TYR A 294 -2.22 -4.54 2.68
N HIS A 295 -1.74 -4.63 3.91
CA HIS A 295 -1.83 -5.77 4.83
C HIS A 295 -2.59 -5.43 6.11
N ASN A 296 -2.73 -6.38 7.04
CA ASN A 296 -3.10 -6.13 8.44
C ASN A 296 -2.38 -7.09 9.42
N ALA A 297 -2.16 -6.72 10.68
CA ALA A 297 -2.58 -5.49 11.37
C ALA A 297 -1.39 -4.86 12.10
N GLY A 298 -1.55 -3.60 12.52
CA GLY A 298 -0.69 -3.01 13.55
C GLY A 298 -0.45 -1.51 13.45
N GLY A 299 -0.94 -0.85 12.40
CA GLY A 299 -0.61 0.55 12.15
C GLY A 299 0.89 0.68 11.85
N MET A 300 1.33 0.19 10.70
CA MET A 300 2.74 0.22 10.32
C MET A 300 2.91 0.65 8.88
N ILE A 301 4.03 1.33 8.61
CA ILE A 301 4.53 1.65 7.27
C ILE A 301 5.88 0.96 7.15
N LEU A 302 5.94 -0.10 6.37
CA LEU A 302 7.08 -0.99 6.29
C LEU A 302 7.82 -0.77 4.98
N ARG A 303 9.15 -0.72 5.08
CA ARG A 303 10.04 -0.94 3.94
C ARG A 303 10.94 -2.15 4.17
N GLY A 304 11.45 -2.72 3.09
CA GLY A 304 12.54 -3.68 3.19
C GLY A 304 13.83 -3.04 3.73
N PRO A 305 14.89 -3.83 3.98
CA PRO A 305 14.99 -5.23 3.61
C PRO A 305 14.13 -6.17 4.45
N GLY A 306 13.71 -7.28 3.85
CA GLY A 306 13.00 -8.37 4.53
C GLY A 306 13.89 -9.19 5.47
N ALA A 307 15.21 -9.26 5.23
CA ALA A 307 16.18 -9.97 6.07
C ALA A 307 17.45 -9.14 6.30
N LYS A 308 18.17 -9.41 7.40
CA LYS A 308 19.37 -8.66 7.79
C LYS A 308 20.48 -8.73 6.73
N GLU A 309 20.62 -9.89 6.11
CA GLU A 309 21.64 -10.18 5.09
C GLU A 309 21.44 -9.35 3.81
N ARG A 310 20.27 -8.71 3.67
CA ARG A 310 19.89 -7.88 2.54
C ARG A 310 20.11 -6.38 2.75
N GLU A 311 20.68 -5.94 3.88
CA GLU A 311 20.94 -4.52 4.14
C GLU A 311 21.73 -3.83 3.01
N GLU A 312 22.74 -4.51 2.44
CA GLU A 312 23.55 -3.98 1.34
C GLU A 312 22.75 -3.74 0.05
N ALA A 313 21.57 -4.34 -0.07
CA ALA A 313 20.71 -4.14 -1.22
C ALA A 313 20.03 -2.76 -1.26
N TYR A 314 20.07 -2.00 -0.15
CA TYR A 314 19.39 -0.72 0.02
C TYR A 314 20.42 0.42 0.13
N PRO A 315 20.79 1.09 -0.97
CA PRO A 315 21.76 2.20 -0.92
C PRO A 315 21.19 3.39 -0.14
N ALA A 316 22.09 4.14 0.51
CA ALA A 316 21.72 5.30 1.34
C ALA A 316 20.87 6.35 0.61
N ALA A 317 21.06 6.52 -0.70
CA ALA A 317 20.27 7.45 -1.51
C ALA A 317 18.78 7.04 -1.61
N ASP A 318 18.50 5.75 -1.73
CA ASP A 318 17.13 5.24 -1.79
C ASP A 318 16.51 5.19 -0.38
N ILE A 319 17.31 4.86 0.65
CA ILE A 319 16.87 4.95 2.06
C ILE A 319 16.43 6.38 2.40
N ALA A 320 17.12 7.40 1.92
CA ALA A 320 16.72 8.78 2.16
C ALA A 320 15.33 9.11 1.57
N VAL A 321 14.99 8.52 0.41
CA VAL A 321 13.66 8.65 -0.21
C VAL A 321 12.62 7.90 0.62
N TYR A 322 12.91 6.66 1.01
CA TYR A 322 12.05 5.88 1.90
C TYR A 322 11.77 6.60 3.22
N ASP A 323 12.80 7.14 3.86
CA ASP A 323 12.68 7.85 5.13
C ASP A 323 11.87 9.14 5.01
N ALA A 324 12.00 9.87 3.89
CA ALA A 324 11.22 11.07 3.63
C ALA A 324 9.73 10.73 3.49
N ILE A 325 9.39 9.74 2.65
CA ILE A 325 8.00 9.34 2.42
C ILE A 325 7.41 8.69 3.68
N GLY A 326 8.14 7.78 4.33
CA GLY A 326 7.69 7.04 5.50
C GLY A 326 7.41 7.94 6.70
N LYS A 327 8.28 8.91 6.98
CA LYS A 327 8.08 9.88 8.08
C LYS A 327 6.92 10.82 7.82
N SER A 328 6.74 11.29 6.58
CA SER A 328 5.52 12.02 6.21
C SER A 328 4.28 11.14 6.38
N GLY A 329 4.39 9.83 6.13
CA GLY A 329 3.35 8.87 6.44
C GLY A 329 2.97 8.81 7.92
N GLU A 330 3.94 8.82 8.84
CA GLU A 330 3.67 8.86 10.29
C GLU A 330 2.90 10.13 10.70
N GLU A 331 3.14 11.26 10.03
CA GLU A 331 2.40 12.50 10.26
C GLU A 331 0.95 12.43 9.72
N MET A 332 0.74 11.74 8.60
CA MET A 332 -0.58 11.59 7.95
C MET A 332 -1.45 10.51 8.62
N LEU A 333 -0.81 9.46 9.13
CA LEU A 333 -1.41 8.27 9.67
C LEU A 333 -1.13 8.20 11.19
N PRO A 334 -1.99 8.80 12.04
CA PRO A 334 -1.83 8.67 13.48
C PRO A 334 -1.82 7.19 13.85
N PHE A 335 -1.03 6.84 14.88
CA PHE A 335 -0.79 5.46 15.33
C PHE A 335 0.05 4.59 14.39
N TYR A 336 0.41 5.08 13.20
CA TYR A 336 1.28 4.33 12.31
C TYR A 336 2.75 4.63 12.61
N ARG A 337 3.58 3.59 12.49
CA ARG A 337 5.03 3.71 12.66
C ARG A 337 5.77 3.32 11.39
N TYR A 338 6.72 4.14 10.99
CA TYR A 338 7.62 3.82 9.89
C TYR A 338 8.76 2.92 10.37
N MET A 339 8.85 1.73 9.78
CA MET A 339 9.65 0.61 10.29
C MET A 339 10.38 -0.11 9.15
N VAL A 340 11.43 -0.83 9.53
CA VAL A 340 12.20 -1.72 8.66
C VAL A 340 11.84 -3.16 8.98
N ILE A 341 11.37 -3.92 8.00
CA ILE A 341 10.79 -5.26 8.18
C ILE A 341 11.66 -6.15 9.09
N TRP A 342 12.89 -6.48 8.67
CA TRP A 342 13.70 -7.44 9.44
C TRP A 342 14.10 -6.93 10.83
N LYS A 343 14.29 -5.62 10.97
CA LYS A 343 14.91 -5.00 12.14
C LYS A 343 13.88 -4.76 13.25
N ASP A 344 12.71 -4.29 12.86
CA ASP A 344 11.68 -3.83 13.79
C ASP A 344 10.52 -4.85 13.90
N LEU A 345 10.45 -5.85 13.00
CA LEU A 345 9.56 -7.00 13.08
C LEU A 345 10.35 -8.31 13.18
N TYR A 346 10.44 -9.05 12.07
CA TYR A 346 11.08 -10.35 11.96
C TYR A 346 11.57 -10.56 10.52
N SER A 347 12.51 -11.49 10.33
CA SER A 347 13.00 -11.81 9.00
C SER A 347 11.89 -12.42 8.13
N VAL A 348 11.76 -11.90 6.90
CA VAL A 348 10.83 -12.36 5.87
C VAL A 348 11.61 -12.62 4.60
N HIS A 349 11.56 -13.86 4.12
CA HIS A 349 12.13 -14.28 2.85
C HIS A 349 11.05 -14.43 1.78
N GLY A 350 11.36 -14.05 0.54
CA GLY A 350 10.41 -14.14 -0.57
C GLY A 350 9.22 -13.19 -0.47
N GLY A 351 9.38 -12.02 0.15
CA GLY A 351 8.32 -11.02 0.30
C GLY A 351 8.13 -10.12 -0.92
N GLU A 352 6.90 -9.68 -1.17
CA GLU A 352 6.48 -8.91 -2.35
C GLU A 352 7.24 -7.60 -2.50
N VAL A 353 7.24 -6.76 -1.47
CA VAL A 353 7.92 -5.45 -1.49
C VAL A 353 9.44 -5.57 -1.54
N THR A 354 9.99 -6.69 -1.04
CA THR A 354 11.42 -7.00 -1.17
C THR A 354 11.75 -7.26 -2.64
N TRP A 355 10.97 -8.10 -3.33
CA TRP A 355 11.14 -8.36 -4.75
C TRP A 355 10.94 -7.11 -5.62
N ALA A 356 9.87 -6.35 -5.38
CA ALA A 356 9.57 -5.13 -6.15
C ALA A 356 10.73 -4.12 -6.08
N TYR A 357 11.36 -3.93 -4.91
CA TYR A 357 12.52 -3.06 -4.80
C TYR A 357 13.83 -3.70 -5.27
N GLU A 358 14.15 -4.90 -4.80
CA GLU A 358 15.48 -5.46 -5.02
C GLU A 358 15.73 -5.92 -6.46
N ASP A 359 14.68 -6.42 -7.13
CA ASP A 359 14.77 -7.02 -8.46
C ASP A 359 14.15 -6.15 -9.54
N LEU A 360 13.10 -5.38 -9.20
CA LEU A 360 12.53 -4.40 -10.12
C LEU A 360 12.98 -2.98 -9.82
N GLY A 361 13.64 -2.66 -8.70
CA GLY A 361 14.09 -1.30 -8.41
C GLY A 361 12.96 -0.30 -8.11
N ILE A 362 11.74 -0.76 -7.83
CA ILE A 362 10.55 0.07 -7.57
C ILE A 362 10.53 0.47 -6.09
N LEU A 363 10.21 1.72 -5.74
CA LEU A 363 10.09 2.13 -4.34
C LEU A 363 8.82 1.52 -3.75
N ALA A 364 9.00 0.41 -3.02
CA ALA A 364 7.90 -0.40 -2.49
C ALA A 364 7.75 -0.28 -0.97
N MET A 365 6.52 -0.07 -0.51
CA MET A 365 6.14 -0.04 0.91
C MET A 365 4.94 -0.95 1.17
N THR A 366 4.89 -1.55 2.36
CA THR A 366 3.73 -2.25 2.89
C THR A 366 3.11 -1.41 3.99
N ASN A 367 1.80 -1.22 3.99
CA ASN A 367 1.10 -0.70 5.15
C ASN A 367 0.39 -1.86 5.87
N GLU A 368 0.72 -2.07 7.14
CA GLU A 368 -0.10 -2.91 8.04
C GLU A 368 -1.21 -2.01 8.57
N LEU A 369 -2.40 -2.14 7.98
CA LEU A 369 -3.55 -1.32 8.33
C LEU A 369 -4.01 -1.62 9.76
N TRP A 370 -4.76 -0.68 10.33
CA TRP A 370 -5.49 -0.81 11.59
C TRP A 370 -4.65 -1.13 12.85
N SER A 371 -4.94 -0.44 13.95
CA SER A 371 -4.47 -0.83 15.27
C SER A 371 -5.64 -0.71 16.24
N SER A 372 -5.89 -1.76 17.04
CA SER A 372 -6.98 -1.73 18.03
C SER A 372 -6.83 -0.61 19.05
N SER A 373 -5.59 -0.14 19.29
CA SER A 373 -5.31 0.98 20.19
C SER A 373 -5.89 2.31 19.70
N GLN A 374 -6.28 2.40 18.43
CA GLN A 374 -7.01 3.55 17.88
C GLN A 374 -8.41 3.68 18.47
N ILE A 375 -9.06 2.56 18.83
CA ILE A 375 -10.41 2.58 19.43
C ILE A 375 -10.40 3.37 20.75
N ALA A 376 -9.39 3.12 21.58
CA ALA A 376 -9.19 3.81 22.87
C ALA A 376 -8.51 5.18 22.73
N ASN A 377 -8.14 5.59 21.52
CA ASN A 377 -7.41 6.83 21.24
C ASN A 377 -6.13 7.00 22.09
N ARG A 378 -5.39 5.90 22.34
CA ARG A 378 -4.14 5.90 23.11
C ARG A 378 -2.95 5.77 22.17
N ALA A 379 -2.21 6.85 21.96
CA ALA A 379 -1.05 6.82 21.08
C ALA A 379 0.11 6.06 21.76
N GLY A 380 0.43 4.87 21.25
CA GLY A 380 1.63 4.10 21.63
C GLY A 380 1.52 3.30 22.94
N GLU A 381 2.29 2.21 23.03
CA GLU A 381 2.41 1.35 24.22
C GLU A 381 3.04 2.07 25.43
N ASP A 382 3.74 3.17 25.19
CA ASP A 382 4.57 3.88 26.17
C ASP A 382 3.82 4.92 27.02
N GLU A 383 2.63 5.37 26.59
CA GLU A 383 1.92 6.48 27.26
C GLU A 383 0.73 6.03 28.14
N ALA A 384 0.42 4.73 28.20
CA ALA A 384 -0.65 4.24 29.06
C ALA A 384 -0.26 4.35 30.55
N PRO A 385 -1.11 4.97 31.41
CA PRO A 385 -0.81 5.15 32.83
C PRO A 385 -0.57 3.79 33.51
N ARG A 386 0.43 3.74 34.41
CA ARG A 386 0.69 2.54 35.22
C ARG A 386 -0.52 2.27 36.11
N ALA A 387 -0.95 1.03 36.19
CA ALA A 387 -1.99 0.62 37.11
C ALA A 387 -1.44 0.64 38.53
N ASP A 388 -1.99 1.50 39.38
CA ASP A 388 -1.59 1.61 40.79
C ASP A 388 -1.84 0.28 41.53
N GLY A 389 -0.86 -0.15 42.32
CA GLY A 389 -0.94 -1.40 43.09
C GLY A 389 -0.69 -2.69 42.29
N VAL A 390 -0.36 -2.62 41.00
CA VAL A 390 0.00 -3.79 40.18
C VAL A 390 1.52 -3.97 40.12
N ASP A 391 2.01 -5.19 40.38
CA ASP A 391 3.44 -5.55 40.25
C ASP A 391 3.97 -5.14 38.86
N PRO A 392 5.15 -4.51 38.76
CA PRO A 392 5.73 -4.09 37.48
C PRO A 392 5.75 -5.16 36.39
N ARG A 393 5.87 -6.45 36.76
CA ARG A 393 5.86 -7.58 35.82
C ARG A 393 4.50 -7.88 35.20
N TYR A 394 3.42 -7.34 35.77
CA TYR A 394 2.04 -7.55 35.35
C TYR A 394 1.36 -6.25 34.89
N GLN A 395 2.11 -5.15 34.81
CA GLN A 395 1.62 -3.87 34.30
C GLN A 395 1.10 -3.98 32.86
N TRP A 396 1.68 -4.85 32.03
CA TRP A 396 1.21 -5.09 30.66
C TRP A 396 -0.20 -5.70 30.62
N MET A 397 -0.52 -6.67 31.49
CA MET A 397 -1.87 -7.24 31.58
C MET A 397 -2.90 -6.22 32.04
N ALA A 398 -2.54 -5.38 33.01
CA ALA A 398 -3.45 -4.33 33.49
C ALA A 398 -3.75 -3.28 32.41
N ARG A 399 -2.77 -2.97 31.55
CA ARG A 399 -2.93 -2.09 30.39
C ARG A 399 -3.83 -2.71 29.33
N GLU A 400 -3.56 -3.96 28.96
CA GLU A 400 -4.36 -4.71 27.99
C GLU A 400 -5.81 -4.86 28.46
N ARG A 401 -6.04 -5.11 29.76
CA ARG A 401 -7.37 -5.13 30.38
C ARG A 401 -8.08 -3.78 30.26
N ALA A 402 -7.41 -2.67 30.58
CA ALA A 402 -8.02 -1.34 30.53
C ALA A 402 -8.38 -0.93 29.10
N GLU A 403 -7.54 -1.27 28.12
CA GLU A 403 -7.83 -1.08 26.70
C GLU A 403 -9.04 -1.92 26.28
N ARG A 404 -9.09 -3.21 26.64
CA ARG A 404 -10.22 -4.09 26.34
C ARG A 404 -11.53 -3.62 26.97
N GLU A 405 -11.52 -3.16 28.21
CA GLU A 405 -12.73 -2.64 28.88
C GLU A 405 -13.26 -1.36 28.21
N GLU A 406 -12.36 -0.48 27.77
CA GLU A 406 -12.71 0.74 27.04
C GLU A 406 -13.26 0.42 25.64
N VAL A 407 -12.57 -0.48 24.92
CA VAL A 407 -13.01 -1.00 23.63
C VAL A 407 -14.39 -1.65 23.74
N ASP A 408 -14.62 -2.48 24.76
CA ASP A 408 -15.90 -3.15 24.98
C ASP A 408 -17.04 -2.16 25.28
N ARG A 409 -16.78 -1.10 26.04
CA ARG A 409 -17.76 -0.03 26.28
C ARG A 409 -18.13 0.72 25.00
N LEU A 410 -17.18 0.87 24.07
CA LEU A 410 -17.42 1.51 22.77
C LEU A 410 -18.13 0.58 21.78
N LEU A 411 -17.84 -0.72 21.84
CA LEU A 411 -18.45 -1.73 20.99
C LEU A 411 -19.72 -2.36 21.58
N LEU A 412 -20.10 -1.99 22.80
CA LEU A 412 -21.31 -2.43 23.50
C LEU A 412 -21.44 -3.96 23.58
N GLY A 413 -20.32 -4.67 23.73
CA GLY A 413 -20.28 -6.14 23.79
C GLY A 413 -20.51 -6.86 22.45
N GLU A 414 -20.71 -6.14 21.34
CA GLU A 414 -20.90 -6.71 20.00
C GLU A 414 -19.84 -7.73 19.55
N PRO A 415 -18.52 -7.52 19.78
CA PRO A 415 -17.49 -8.42 19.28
C PRO A 415 -17.39 -9.75 20.04
N TYR A 416 -18.21 -9.96 21.07
CA TYR A 416 -18.11 -11.11 21.95
C TYR A 416 -19.32 -12.05 21.83
N ALA A 417 -19.04 -13.32 21.55
CA ALA A 417 -20.00 -14.42 21.60
C ALA A 417 -20.05 -15.02 23.02
N PRO A 418 -21.24 -15.13 23.64
CA PRO A 418 -21.37 -15.71 24.97
C PRO A 418 -21.04 -17.20 24.97
N TRP A 419 -20.38 -17.67 26.03
CA TRP A 419 -20.11 -19.10 26.23
C TRP A 419 -21.41 -19.93 26.23
N LYS A 420 -21.47 -20.92 25.35
CA LYS A 420 -22.60 -21.84 25.15
C LYS A 420 -22.13 -23.29 25.25
N GLU A 421 -22.86 -24.11 25.99
CA GLU A 421 -22.54 -25.53 26.12
C GLU A 421 -22.85 -26.28 24.81
N VAL A 422 -21.91 -27.11 24.35
CA VAL A 422 -22.04 -27.99 23.19
C VAL A 422 -21.53 -29.39 23.52
N ASP A 423 -22.08 -30.41 22.84
CA ASP A 423 -21.64 -31.80 22.95
C ASP A 423 -20.57 -32.07 21.87
N HIS A 424 -19.30 -32.17 22.28
CA HIS A 424 -18.17 -32.43 21.38
C HIS A 424 -17.85 -33.93 21.29
N PRO A 425 -17.59 -34.50 20.10
CA PRO A 425 -17.35 -35.93 19.91
C PRO A 425 -16.14 -36.46 20.70
N THR A 426 -15.00 -35.75 20.66
CA THR A 426 -13.77 -36.10 21.39
C THR A 426 -13.80 -35.71 22.87
N TYR A 427 -14.24 -34.48 23.19
CA TYR A 427 -14.10 -33.92 24.53
C TYR A 427 -15.34 -34.04 25.43
N GLY A 428 -16.48 -34.51 24.92
CA GLY A 428 -17.76 -34.53 25.64
C GLY A 428 -18.34 -33.12 25.79
N LYS A 429 -19.02 -32.83 26.91
CA LYS A 429 -19.58 -31.51 27.17
C LYS A 429 -18.48 -30.45 27.34
N ILE A 430 -18.49 -29.45 26.46
CA ILE A 430 -17.59 -28.29 26.47
C ILE A 430 -18.42 -27.01 26.31
N GLU A 431 -17.77 -25.86 26.41
CA GLU A 431 -18.36 -24.55 26.09
C GLU A 431 -17.61 -23.92 24.92
N VAL A 432 -18.34 -23.28 24.02
CA VAL A 432 -17.83 -22.49 22.89
C VAL A 432 -18.25 -21.03 23.03
N GLY A 433 -17.36 -20.11 22.70
CA GLY A 433 -17.58 -18.68 22.83
C GLY A 433 -16.26 -17.90 22.81
N GLY A 434 -16.32 -16.58 22.94
CA GLY A 434 -15.12 -15.75 22.82
C GLY A 434 -15.28 -14.59 21.84
N PHE A 435 -14.17 -14.08 21.33
CA PHE A 435 -14.20 -12.97 20.37
C PHE A 435 -14.48 -13.46 18.95
N ARG A 436 -15.35 -12.74 18.25
CA ARG A 436 -15.71 -12.99 16.84
C ARG A 436 -14.60 -12.56 15.90
N ARG A 437 -14.64 -13.02 14.64
CA ARG A 437 -13.60 -12.68 13.63
C ARG A 437 -13.46 -11.19 13.35
N MET A 438 -14.53 -10.43 13.57
CA MET A 438 -14.59 -8.99 13.35
C MET A 438 -13.92 -8.16 14.46
N TYR A 439 -13.30 -8.81 15.45
CA TYR A 439 -12.64 -8.13 16.57
C TYR A 439 -11.11 -8.10 16.43
N GLY A 440 -10.50 -7.00 16.87
CA GLY A 440 -9.05 -6.87 17.02
C GLY A 440 -8.31 -6.64 15.70
N ARG A 441 -8.37 -7.60 14.78
CA ARG A 441 -7.65 -7.54 13.49
C ARG A 441 -8.28 -6.58 12.49
N VAL A 442 -9.61 -6.40 12.55
CA VAL A 442 -10.34 -5.49 11.68
C VAL A 442 -10.90 -4.29 12.42
N ALA A 443 -11.07 -3.19 11.71
CA ALA A 443 -11.61 -1.96 12.28
C ALA A 443 -13.12 -2.10 12.52
N PRO A 444 -13.65 -1.55 13.62
CA PRO A 444 -15.09 -1.50 13.82
C PRO A 444 -15.74 -0.62 12.75
N ALA A 445 -16.99 -0.93 12.40
CA ALA A 445 -17.73 -0.34 11.29
C ALA A 445 -17.63 1.19 11.19
N TRP A 446 -17.68 1.89 12.32
CA TRP A 446 -17.66 3.36 12.40
C TRP A 446 -16.27 3.99 12.20
N MET A 447 -15.18 3.21 12.23
CA MET A 447 -13.81 3.67 11.98
C MET A 447 -13.26 3.26 10.60
N ILE A 448 -14.01 2.43 9.86
CA ILE A 448 -13.55 1.92 8.56
C ILE A 448 -13.24 3.08 7.61
N GLU A 449 -14.19 4.00 7.39
CA GLU A 449 -14.01 5.10 6.44
C GLU A 449 -12.79 5.98 6.75
N GLU A 450 -12.55 6.30 8.02
CA GLU A 450 -11.38 7.07 8.43
C GLU A 450 -10.07 6.34 8.07
N MET A 451 -9.97 5.06 8.43
CA MET A 451 -8.82 4.22 8.12
C MET A 451 -8.57 4.15 6.61
N LEU A 452 -9.63 3.96 5.81
CA LEU A 452 -9.55 3.91 4.35
C LEU A 452 -9.07 5.26 3.78
N HIS A 453 -9.66 6.37 4.22
CA HIS A 453 -9.33 7.70 3.72
C HIS A 453 -7.88 8.07 4.00
N ARG A 454 -7.41 7.85 5.23
CA ARG A 454 -6.04 8.18 5.64
C ARG A 454 -5.00 7.39 4.84
N ASN A 455 -5.19 6.07 4.70
CA ASN A 455 -4.28 5.23 3.92
C ASN A 455 -4.30 5.58 2.43
N ALA A 456 -5.48 5.83 1.85
CA ALA A 456 -5.59 6.30 0.47
C ALA A 456 -4.84 7.62 0.28
N ALA A 457 -5.01 8.59 1.19
CA ALA A 457 -4.31 9.87 1.13
C ALA A 457 -2.78 9.71 1.18
N PHE A 458 -2.26 8.85 2.07
CA PHE A 458 -0.83 8.52 2.12
C PHE A 458 -0.33 7.91 0.80
N THR A 459 -1.07 6.98 0.22
CA THR A 459 -0.71 6.36 -1.05
C THR A 459 -0.78 7.33 -2.22
N LEU A 460 -1.72 8.27 -2.22
CA LEU A 460 -1.77 9.36 -3.20
C LEU A 460 -0.60 10.34 -3.04
N PHE A 461 -0.13 10.56 -1.82
CA PHE A 461 1.11 11.30 -1.56
C PHE A 461 2.34 10.54 -2.09
N HIS A 462 2.46 9.24 -1.82
CA HIS A 462 3.51 8.41 -2.42
C HIS A 462 3.50 8.51 -3.97
N ALA A 463 2.31 8.45 -4.59
CA ALA A 463 2.15 8.62 -6.03
C ALA A 463 2.53 10.03 -6.52
N SER A 464 2.30 11.08 -5.72
CA SER A 464 2.70 12.45 -6.09
C SER A 464 4.22 12.61 -6.12
N GLU A 465 4.94 11.83 -5.33
CA GLU A 465 6.40 11.84 -5.21
C GLU A 465 7.14 10.99 -6.25
N MET A 466 6.41 10.28 -7.12
CA MET A 466 6.98 9.56 -8.26
C MET A 466 7.66 10.53 -9.26
N PRO A 467 8.70 10.07 -9.98
CA PRO A 467 9.48 10.93 -10.86
C PRO A 467 8.61 11.53 -11.97
N ARG A 468 8.90 12.78 -12.31
CA ARG A 468 8.34 13.46 -13.48
C ARG A 468 9.35 14.49 -13.98
N PRO A 469 10.18 14.16 -14.98
CA PRO A 469 11.08 15.12 -15.58
C PRO A 469 10.30 16.33 -16.12
N GLU A 470 10.84 17.53 -15.94
CA GLU A 470 10.28 18.78 -16.42
C GLU A 470 11.36 19.59 -17.15
N ILE A 471 11.05 20.10 -18.35
CA ILE A 471 11.95 21.00 -19.07
C ILE A 471 11.82 22.41 -18.48
N GLU A 472 12.84 22.82 -17.71
CA GLU A 472 12.93 24.15 -17.11
C GLU A 472 13.27 25.22 -18.16
N SER A 473 14.26 24.93 -19.03
CA SER A 473 14.63 25.85 -20.11
C SER A 473 15.22 25.12 -21.31
N VAL A 474 15.04 25.73 -22.48
CA VAL A 474 15.82 25.43 -23.68
C VAL A 474 16.37 26.75 -24.20
N GLU A 475 17.68 26.89 -24.20
CA GLU A 475 18.37 28.12 -24.56
C GLU A 475 19.17 27.91 -25.85
N THR A 476 18.99 28.80 -26.81
CA THR A 476 19.71 28.76 -28.08
C THR A 476 20.60 29.99 -28.22
N LEU A 477 21.85 29.78 -28.65
CA LEU A 477 22.80 30.85 -28.91
C LEU A 477 23.49 30.62 -30.26
N SER A 478 23.45 31.62 -31.14
CA SER A 478 24.26 31.60 -32.36
C SER A 478 25.74 31.76 -32.03
N LEU A 479 26.57 30.87 -32.57
CA LEU A 479 28.03 30.93 -32.44
C LEU A 479 28.70 31.53 -33.69
N GLY A 480 27.90 31.97 -34.67
CA GLY A 480 28.37 32.39 -35.99
C GLY A 480 28.69 31.20 -36.91
N GLY A 481 28.84 31.47 -38.21
CA GLY A 481 29.22 30.45 -39.20
C GLY A 481 28.20 29.32 -39.39
N GLY A 482 26.92 29.55 -39.06
CA GLY A 482 25.86 28.53 -39.13
C GLY A 482 25.83 27.56 -37.94
N LEU A 483 26.66 27.80 -36.91
CA LEU A 483 26.69 27.02 -35.69
C LEU A 483 25.78 27.60 -34.61
N PHE A 484 25.10 26.72 -33.89
CA PHE A 484 24.25 27.04 -32.76
C PHE A 484 24.61 26.19 -31.55
N ARG A 485 24.58 26.80 -30.37
CA ARG A 485 24.56 26.13 -29.07
C ARG A 485 23.12 25.96 -28.64
N VAL A 486 22.73 24.75 -28.24
CA VAL A 486 21.41 24.43 -27.72
C VAL A 486 21.59 23.79 -26.35
N ASP A 487 21.16 24.49 -25.30
CA ASP A 487 21.25 24.03 -23.92
C ASP A 487 19.87 23.61 -23.43
N LEU A 488 19.75 22.39 -22.93
CA LEU A 488 18.54 21.85 -22.32
C LEU A 488 18.77 21.69 -20.82
N ALA A 489 17.90 22.29 -20.01
CA ALA A 489 17.82 22.06 -18.58
C ALA A 489 16.56 21.26 -18.24
N VAL A 490 16.76 20.13 -17.54
CA VAL A 490 15.68 19.24 -17.08
C VAL A 490 15.82 19.05 -15.59
N ALA A 491 14.70 19.11 -14.87
CA ALA A 491 14.65 18.83 -13.44
C ALA A 491 13.68 17.68 -13.13
N ASN A 492 13.95 16.95 -12.05
CA ASN A 492 12.98 16.11 -11.39
C ASN A 492 12.65 16.79 -10.06
N PRO A 493 11.47 17.44 -9.91
CA PRO A 493 11.14 18.17 -8.70
C PRO A 493 10.66 17.27 -7.55
N HIS A 494 10.62 15.94 -7.75
CA HIS A 494 10.03 14.97 -6.83
C HIS A 494 11.08 14.19 -6.03
N LEU A 495 10.64 13.53 -4.94
CA LEU A 495 11.51 12.73 -4.09
C LEU A 495 12.05 11.48 -4.80
N ILE A 496 11.21 10.73 -5.52
CA ILE A 496 11.63 9.49 -6.17
C ILE A 496 12.43 9.82 -7.44
N PRO A 497 13.65 9.27 -7.61
CA PRO A 497 14.45 9.48 -8.80
C PRO A 497 13.88 8.75 -10.02
N THR A 498 14.26 9.14 -11.23
CA THR A 498 13.85 8.42 -12.45
C THR A 498 14.46 7.01 -12.52
N ILE A 499 15.64 6.83 -11.93
CA ILE A 499 16.32 5.54 -11.74
C ILE A 499 16.80 5.49 -10.29
N THR A 500 16.37 4.49 -9.54
CA THR A 500 16.81 4.28 -8.14
C THR A 500 18.28 3.89 -8.10
N ALA A 501 18.96 4.16 -6.98
CA ALA A 501 20.35 3.76 -6.83
C ALA A 501 20.51 2.24 -6.97
N ARG A 502 19.56 1.46 -6.45
CA ARG A 502 19.48 0.01 -6.67
C ARG A 502 19.35 -0.36 -8.14
N ALA A 503 18.42 0.27 -8.87
CA ALA A 503 18.23 0.01 -10.29
C ALA A 503 19.49 0.33 -11.10
N ALA A 504 20.15 1.45 -10.81
CA ALA A 504 21.40 1.83 -11.47
C ALA A 504 22.53 0.82 -11.20
N GLN A 505 22.70 0.36 -9.96
CA GLN A 505 23.71 -0.64 -9.58
C GLN A 505 23.50 -1.99 -10.26
N LYS A 506 22.25 -2.44 -10.35
CA LYS A 506 21.87 -3.73 -10.94
C LYS A 506 21.57 -3.66 -12.43
N LYS A 507 21.60 -2.47 -13.04
CA LYS A 507 21.25 -2.22 -14.44
C LYS A 507 19.82 -2.69 -14.76
N ILE A 508 18.90 -2.42 -13.84
CA ILE A 508 17.47 -2.72 -14.00
C ILE A 508 16.85 -1.60 -14.85
N GLY A 509 16.09 -1.98 -15.87
CA GLY A 509 15.40 -1.04 -16.75
C GLY A 509 16.30 -0.32 -17.76
N ARG A 510 15.68 0.54 -18.57
CA ARG A 510 16.37 1.37 -19.56
C ARG A 510 17.02 2.59 -18.89
N ARG A 511 18.19 2.98 -19.40
CA ARG A 511 18.85 4.25 -19.02
C ARG A 511 18.06 5.43 -19.55
N ASP A 512 18.02 6.50 -18.78
CA ASP A 512 17.43 7.74 -19.28
C ASP A 512 18.23 8.30 -20.46
N LEU A 513 17.54 9.03 -21.34
CA LEU A 513 18.08 9.54 -22.59
C LEU A 513 17.70 11.01 -22.78
N ALA A 514 18.71 11.87 -22.94
CA ALA A 514 18.51 13.18 -23.56
C ALA A 514 18.84 13.08 -25.06
N GLU A 515 17.95 13.58 -25.91
CA GLU A 515 18.05 13.42 -27.36
C GLU A 515 17.83 14.75 -28.08
N PHE A 516 18.63 14.96 -29.12
CA PHE A 516 18.48 16.03 -30.09
C PHE A 516 17.98 15.46 -31.43
N LEU A 517 16.87 16.00 -31.92
CA LEU A 517 16.22 15.58 -33.16
C LEU A 517 16.09 16.79 -34.09
N GLY A 518 16.64 16.70 -35.30
CA GLY A 518 16.56 17.77 -36.29
C GLY A 518 16.90 17.25 -37.69
N ASP A 519 15.95 17.32 -38.61
CA ASP A 519 16.15 16.88 -39.98
C ASP A 519 17.10 17.83 -40.71
N GLY A 520 18.19 17.27 -41.26
CA GLY A 520 19.21 18.05 -41.97
C GLY A 520 20.09 18.94 -41.08
N ILE A 521 20.04 18.78 -39.75
CA ILE A 521 20.85 19.52 -38.79
C ILE A 521 21.92 18.58 -38.21
N GLU A 522 23.19 18.94 -38.40
CA GLU A 522 24.32 18.14 -37.93
C GLU A 522 24.61 18.44 -36.46
N VAL A 523 24.73 17.40 -35.63
CA VAL A 523 25.19 17.55 -34.24
C VAL A 523 26.71 17.38 -34.18
N VAL A 524 27.42 18.50 -34.02
CA VAL A 524 28.88 18.58 -33.99
C VAL A 524 29.44 18.07 -32.67
N ALA A 525 28.81 18.45 -31.54
CA ALA A 525 29.18 17.99 -30.21
C ALA A 525 27.94 17.92 -29.31
N GLY A 526 27.97 17.02 -28.33
CA GLY A 526 26.92 16.86 -27.34
C GLY A 526 27.52 16.41 -26.02
N GLY A 527 26.95 16.83 -24.90
CA GLY A 527 27.53 16.51 -23.59
C GLY A 527 26.80 17.17 -22.43
N THR A 528 27.33 16.98 -21.22
CA THR A 528 26.79 17.57 -19.99
C THR A 528 27.44 18.91 -19.68
N ILE A 529 26.72 19.75 -18.94
CA ILE A 529 27.25 20.97 -18.34
C ILE A 529 27.39 20.75 -16.83
N GLU A 530 28.63 20.71 -16.36
CA GLU A 530 28.96 20.55 -14.95
C GLU A 530 29.36 21.88 -14.30
N GLY A 531 29.24 21.98 -12.97
CA GLY A 531 29.62 23.16 -12.20
C GLY A 531 28.51 24.22 -12.14
N ARG A 532 28.26 24.75 -10.93
CA ARG A 532 27.20 25.77 -10.69
C ARG A 532 27.64 27.21 -11.00
N LEU A 533 28.92 27.52 -10.76
CA LEU A 533 29.48 28.87 -10.92
C LEU A 533 30.48 28.96 -12.08
N HIS A 534 31.19 27.87 -12.35
CA HIS A 534 32.14 27.76 -13.46
C HIS A 534 31.68 26.58 -14.31
N GLU A 535 30.95 26.89 -15.38
CA GLU A 535 30.40 25.87 -16.26
C GLU A 535 31.52 25.17 -17.03
N ARG A 536 31.55 23.84 -16.95
CA ARG A 536 32.43 22.98 -17.73
C ARG A 536 31.58 22.12 -18.66
N PHE A 537 31.80 22.25 -19.96
CA PHE A 537 31.20 21.36 -20.95
C PHE A 537 32.02 20.08 -21.05
N VAL A 538 31.35 18.93 -20.89
CA VAL A 538 31.96 17.60 -20.95
C VAL A 538 31.33 16.83 -22.13
N PRO A 539 31.98 16.81 -23.30
CA PRO A 539 31.42 16.17 -24.49
C PRO A 539 31.49 14.64 -24.40
N VAL A 540 30.54 13.96 -25.04
CA VAL A 540 30.61 12.51 -25.30
C VAL A 540 31.42 12.23 -26.56
N GLU A 541 32.10 11.10 -26.61
CA GLU A 541 32.94 10.71 -27.75
C GLU A 541 32.14 10.15 -28.93
N LYS A 542 30.96 9.57 -28.68
CA LYS A 542 30.17 8.83 -29.67
C LYS A 542 28.72 9.25 -29.64
N VAL A 543 28.14 9.42 -30.84
CA VAL A 543 26.73 9.76 -31.07
C VAL A 543 26.29 10.99 -30.26
N PRO A 544 26.86 12.18 -30.56
CA PRO A 544 26.62 13.38 -29.76
C PRO A 544 25.15 13.83 -29.71
N SER A 545 24.30 13.38 -30.64
CA SER A 545 22.85 13.63 -30.61
C SER A 545 22.11 12.88 -29.50
N ARG A 546 22.71 11.86 -28.87
CA ARG A 546 22.07 10.99 -27.87
C ARG A 546 22.94 10.84 -26.63
N LEU A 547 22.47 11.39 -25.51
CA LEU A 547 23.19 11.42 -24.24
C LEU A 547 22.50 10.50 -23.23
N TRP A 548 23.19 9.44 -22.81
CA TRP A 548 22.65 8.41 -21.92
C TRP A 548 23.04 8.65 -20.46
N PHE A 549 22.07 8.53 -19.55
CA PHE A 549 22.23 8.74 -18.11
C PHE A 549 21.95 7.44 -17.35
N PRO A 550 22.96 6.61 -17.07
CA PRO A 550 22.77 5.33 -16.40
C PRO A 550 22.28 5.44 -14.94
N ASN A 551 22.47 6.60 -14.32
CA ASN A 551 22.00 6.89 -12.96
C ASN A 551 20.72 7.75 -12.94
N GLY A 552 20.16 8.06 -14.12
CA GLY A 552 18.96 8.89 -14.25
C GLY A 552 19.10 10.30 -13.65
N LEU A 553 17.93 10.90 -13.37
CA LEU A 553 17.74 12.13 -12.62
C LEU A 553 17.40 11.78 -11.17
N GLY A 554 18.24 12.25 -10.25
CA GLY A 554 18.06 12.04 -8.81
C GLY A 554 16.85 12.75 -8.21
N SER A 555 16.66 12.54 -6.90
CA SER A 555 15.71 13.28 -6.05
C SER A 555 16.00 14.78 -6.09
N HIS A 556 14.99 15.60 -6.42
CA HIS A 556 15.12 17.07 -6.56
C HIS A 556 16.31 17.53 -7.42
N ALA A 557 16.72 16.71 -8.40
CA ALA A 557 17.93 16.93 -9.17
C ALA A 557 17.65 17.73 -10.45
N ARG A 558 18.69 18.44 -10.91
CA ARG A 558 18.73 19.13 -12.20
C ARG A 558 19.87 18.61 -13.05
N LEU A 559 19.58 18.36 -14.32
CA LEU A 559 20.54 18.03 -15.36
C LEU A 559 20.57 19.15 -16.38
N ARG A 560 21.78 19.46 -16.86
CA ARG A 560 21.99 20.37 -17.98
C ARG A 560 22.82 19.67 -19.03
N VAL A 561 22.32 19.69 -20.26
CA VAL A 561 23.00 19.15 -21.43
C VAL A 561 23.13 20.23 -22.48
N ARG A 562 24.16 20.09 -23.31
CA ARG A 562 24.49 21.02 -24.39
C ARG A 562 24.74 20.26 -25.67
N TRP A 563 24.17 20.76 -26.75
CA TRP A 563 24.53 20.39 -28.11
C TRP A 563 25.09 21.59 -28.85
N ILE A 564 26.15 21.35 -29.63
CA ILE A 564 26.64 22.27 -30.66
C ILE A 564 26.22 21.67 -31.99
N VAL A 565 25.48 22.43 -32.78
CA VAL A 565 24.87 21.96 -34.02
C VAL A 565 25.16 22.90 -35.18
N SER A 566 25.16 22.37 -36.39
CA SER A 566 25.35 23.10 -37.65
C SER A 566 24.10 22.98 -38.50
N GLY A 567 23.55 24.13 -38.92
CA GLY A 567 22.33 24.21 -39.71
C GLY A 567 21.24 25.07 -39.06
N THR A 568 20.25 25.46 -39.85
CA THR A 568 19.07 26.22 -39.41
C THR A 568 17.81 25.40 -39.66
N GLY A 569 16.77 25.66 -38.88
CA GLY A 569 15.52 24.91 -38.97
C GLY A 569 14.88 24.66 -37.62
N THR A 570 13.83 23.86 -37.64
CA THR A 570 13.11 23.44 -36.43
C THR A 570 13.75 22.18 -35.87
N VAL A 571 14.04 22.20 -34.57
CA VAL A 571 14.64 21.08 -33.84
C VAL A 571 13.78 20.72 -32.64
N ARG A 572 13.91 19.49 -32.18
CA ARG A 572 13.29 19.02 -30.95
C ARG A 572 14.37 18.51 -30.01
N VAL A 573 14.30 18.95 -28.76
CA VAL A 573 15.10 18.38 -27.67
C VAL A 573 14.17 17.62 -26.75
N ALA A 574 14.59 16.43 -26.33
CA ALA A 574 13.80 15.54 -25.49
C ALA A 574 14.61 14.99 -24.33
N TYR A 575 13.93 14.68 -23.23
CA TYR A 575 14.41 13.85 -22.15
C TYR A 575 13.39 12.73 -21.89
N ASP A 576 13.87 11.50 -21.89
CA ASP A 576 13.04 10.30 -21.85
C ASP A 576 13.51 9.40 -20.71
N ALA A 577 12.65 9.24 -19.71
CA ALA A 577 12.86 8.39 -18.54
C ALA A 577 11.81 7.28 -18.53
N GLU A 578 12.23 6.02 -18.41
CA GLU A 578 11.33 4.86 -18.43
C GLU A 578 10.22 4.96 -17.38
N ARG A 579 10.55 5.43 -16.17
CA ARG A 579 9.62 5.61 -15.05
C ARG A 579 9.09 7.03 -14.87
N GLY A 580 9.69 8.00 -15.56
CA GLY A 580 9.30 9.40 -15.46
C GLY A 580 8.45 9.90 -16.63
N GLY A 581 8.36 9.12 -17.70
CA GLY A 581 7.81 9.54 -18.98
C GLY A 581 8.79 10.37 -19.81
N ARG A 582 8.29 10.88 -20.93
CA ARG A 582 9.06 11.66 -21.90
C ARG A 582 8.59 13.11 -21.93
N VAL A 583 9.54 14.04 -21.87
CA VAL A 583 9.32 15.46 -22.08
C VAL A 583 10.10 15.95 -23.28
N GLU A 584 9.50 16.84 -24.07
CA GLU A 584 10.16 17.39 -25.25
C GLU A 584 9.72 18.83 -25.53
N ARG A 585 10.58 19.57 -26.22
CA ARG A 585 10.31 20.95 -26.65
C ARG A 585 10.87 21.20 -28.04
N GLU A 586 10.06 21.84 -28.86
CA GLU A 586 10.45 22.29 -30.19
C GLU A 586 11.05 23.70 -30.10
N VAL A 587 12.15 23.93 -30.83
CA VAL A 587 12.85 25.21 -30.90
C VAL A 587 13.30 25.48 -32.34
N ARG A 588 13.35 26.74 -32.74
CA ARG A 588 13.81 27.14 -34.08
C ARG A 588 15.20 27.76 -34.02
N LEU A 589 16.09 27.29 -34.88
CA LEU A 589 17.46 27.77 -35.02
C LEU A 589 17.58 28.73 -36.20
N GLY A 590 18.16 29.91 -35.95
CA GLY A 590 18.45 30.90 -37.00
C GLY A 590 17.37 31.94 -37.27
N GLU A 591 16.47 32.18 -36.30
CA GLU A 591 15.59 33.37 -36.29
C GLU A 591 16.26 34.59 -35.64
#